data_AF-A0A6I3X1L3-F1
#
_entry.id   AF-A0A6I3X1L3-F1
#
_cell.length_a   1.000
_cell.length_b   1.000
_cell.length_c   1.000
_cell.angle_alpha   90.00
_cell.angle_beta   90.00
_cell.angle_gamma   90.00
#
_symmetry.space_group_name_H-M   'P 1'
#
loop_
_entity.id
_entity.type
_entity.pdbx_description
1 polymer ?
#
loop_
_entity_poly.entity_id
_entity_poly.type
_entity_poly.pdbx_seq_one_letter_code
_entity_poly.pdbx_strand_id
1 'polypeptide(L)'
;MGAGALALGALGVVFGDIGTSPLYAFREAIEHQHLDVTRTNSMGVASIAFWALIVIISVKYIAVVMKAQNHGEGGILALTALIMPKSATTRTTGGLVMLGLFGTALLYGDGLITPAISVLSAVEGFQVASSAFEPVVIPLTCVILVALFLVQRRGTGAIGKVFGPMMVVWFTVLGVLGLSQIVEEPGVLAAVN
;
A
#
# COMPACT_ATOMS: atom_id res chain seq x y z
N MET A 1 18.20 -3.08 -20.66
CA MET A 1 17.07 -2.12 -20.53
C MET A 1 17.66 -0.78 -20.12
N GLY A 2 17.20 0.34 -20.68
CA GLY A 2 17.73 1.66 -20.31
C GLY A 2 17.40 2.03 -18.86
N ALA A 3 18.24 2.83 -18.21
CA ALA A 3 18.11 3.22 -16.80
C ALA A 3 16.73 3.81 -16.46
N GLY A 4 16.12 4.58 -17.39
CA GLY A 4 14.79 5.15 -17.21
C GLY A 4 13.67 4.11 -17.12
N ALA A 5 13.75 3.00 -17.86
CA ALA A 5 12.75 1.94 -17.80
C ALA A 5 12.83 1.14 -16.48
N LEU A 6 14.04 0.99 -15.94
CA LEU A 6 14.27 0.36 -14.63
C LEU A 6 13.79 1.26 -13.49
N ALA A 7 14.07 2.57 -13.56
CA ALA A 7 13.56 3.55 -12.61
C ALA A 7 12.02 3.61 -12.63
N LEU A 8 11.39 3.65 -13.80
CA LEU A 8 9.93 3.59 -13.93
C LEU A 8 9.33 2.30 -13.36
N GLY A 9 9.97 1.16 -13.59
CA GLY A 9 9.54 -0.11 -13.00
C GLY A 9 9.63 -0.08 -11.46
N ALA A 10 10.75 0.41 -10.91
CA ALA A 10 10.95 0.50 -9.47
C ALA A 10 9.98 1.50 -8.81
N LEU A 11 9.80 2.69 -9.39
CA LEU A 11 8.83 3.68 -8.94
C LEU A 11 7.41 3.13 -9.03
N GLY A 12 7.07 2.47 -10.14
CA GLY A 12 5.76 1.83 -10.31
C GLY A 12 5.48 0.83 -9.19
N VAL A 13 6.41 -0.07 -8.89
CA VAL A 13 6.25 -1.07 -7.82
C VAL A 13 6.09 -0.41 -6.44
N VAL A 14 6.96 0.56 -6.09
CA VAL A 14 6.93 1.19 -4.76
C VAL A 14 5.70 2.08 -4.57
N PHE A 15 5.36 2.89 -5.57
CA PHE A 15 4.23 3.80 -5.48
C PHE A 15 2.89 3.11 -5.76
N GLY A 16 2.88 1.96 -6.43
CA GLY A 16 1.66 1.20 -6.69
C GLY A 16 0.96 0.71 -5.43
N ASP A 17 1.73 0.21 -4.48
CA ASP A 17 1.21 -0.20 -3.19
C ASP A 17 0.57 1.01 -2.46
N ILE A 18 1.35 2.08 -2.27
CA ILE A 18 0.92 3.31 -1.61
C ILE A 18 -0.30 3.97 -2.29
N GLY A 19 -0.35 3.93 -3.62
CA GLY A 19 -1.38 4.61 -4.40
C GLY A 19 -2.72 3.88 -4.45
N THR A 20 -2.74 2.57 -4.22
CA THR A 20 -3.99 1.79 -4.16
C THR A 20 -4.58 1.74 -2.75
N SER A 21 -3.75 1.90 -1.70
CA SER A 21 -4.19 1.83 -0.31
C SER A 21 -5.33 2.76 0.09
N PRO A 22 -5.32 4.04 -0.32
CA PRO A 22 -6.41 4.95 0.02
C PRO A 22 -7.76 4.48 -0.51
N LEU A 23 -7.83 3.84 -1.67
CA LEU A 23 -9.11 3.47 -2.28
C LEU A 23 -9.87 2.43 -1.45
N TYR A 24 -9.21 1.37 -0.99
CA TYR A 24 -9.86 0.42 -0.09
C TYR A 24 -10.07 1.01 1.31
N ALA A 25 -9.15 1.84 1.81
CA ALA A 25 -9.29 2.46 3.13
C ALA A 25 -10.50 3.42 3.20
N PHE A 26 -10.72 4.23 2.17
CA PHE A 26 -11.89 5.11 2.08
C PHE A 26 -13.18 4.31 1.98
N ARG A 27 -13.18 3.27 1.14
CA ARG A 27 -14.34 2.39 1.00
C ARG A 27 -14.70 1.72 2.32
N GLU A 28 -13.71 1.15 3.00
CA GLU A 28 -13.89 0.50 4.30
C GLU A 28 -14.37 1.47 5.38
N ALA A 29 -13.82 2.68 5.41
CA ALA A 29 -14.21 3.69 6.38
C ALA A 29 -15.68 4.12 6.25
N ILE A 30 -16.24 4.09 5.02
CA ILE A 30 -17.60 4.56 4.74
C ILE A 30 -18.61 3.40 4.72
N GLU A 31 -18.33 2.34 3.95
CA GLU A 31 -19.26 1.22 3.75
C GLU A 31 -19.37 0.34 5.02
N HIS A 32 -18.26 -0.05 5.63
CA HIS A 32 -18.31 -0.96 6.79
C HIS A 32 -18.84 -0.28 8.06
N GLN A 33 -18.59 1.01 8.24
CA GLN A 33 -19.13 1.76 9.39
C GLN A 33 -20.56 2.24 9.20
N HIS A 34 -21.21 1.95 8.07
CA HIS A 34 -22.57 2.41 7.74
C HIS A 34 -22.73 3.92 7.93
N LEU A 35 -21.67 4.68 7.63
CA LEU A 35 -21.72 6.13 7.76
C LEU A 35 -22.53 6.69 6.61
N ASP A 36 -23.52 7.51 6.93
CA ASP A 36 -24.20 8.30 5.90
C ASP A 36 -23.16 9.13 5.17
N VAL A 37 -23.24 9.13 3.82
CA VAL A 37 -22.38 9.92 2.93
C VAL A 37 -22.76 11.40 3.03
N THR A 38 -22.48 11.97 4.19
CA THR A 38 -22.71 13.36 4.53
C THR A 38 -21.43 14.15 4.29
N ARG A 39 -21.56 15.44 3.95
CA ARG A 39 -20.42 16.36 3.76
C ARG A 39 -19.43 16.33 4.93
N THR A 40 -19.93 16.26 6.17
CA THR A 40 -19.09 16.22 7.37
C THR A 40 -18.27 14.94 7.45
N ASN A 41 -18.87 13.77 7.20
CA ASN A 41 -18.20 12.48 7.30
C ASN A 41 -17.18 12.32 6.17
N SER A 42 -17.55 12.67 4.93
CA SER A 42 -16.64 12.62 3.78
C SER A 42 -15.42 13.53 3.95
N MET A 43 -15.63 14.78 4.38
CA MET A 43 -14.52 15.71 4.69
C MET A 43 -13.65 15.21 5.84
N GLY A 44 -14.26 14.64 6.90
CA GLY A 44 -13.53 14.11 8.05
C GLY A 44 -12.63 12.93 7.68
N VAL A 45 -13.16 11.96 6.94
CA VAL A 45 -12.37 10.81 6.45
C VAL A 45 -11.28 11.27 5.49
N ALA A 46 -11.58 12.21 4.58
CA ALA A 46 -10.58 12.81 3.68
C ALA A 46 -9.45 13.50 4.45
N SER A 47 -9.79 14.26 5.51
CA SER A 47 -8.82 14.95 6.36
C SER A 47 -7.92 13.97 7.12
N ILE A 48 -8.50 12.95 7.75
CA ILE A 48 -7.76 11.93 8.48
C ILE A 48 -6.82 11.17 7.53
N ALA A 49 -7.31 10.79 6.34
CA ALA A 49 -6.48 10.13 5.34
C ALA A 49 -5.32 11.02 4.87
N PHE A 50 -5.61 12.29 4.55
CA PHE A 50 -4.59 13.25 4.14
C PHE A 50 -3.50 13.42 5.20
N TRP A 51 -3.88 13.70 6.44
CA TRP A 51 -2.94 13.89 7.54
C TRP A 51 -2.22 12.60 7.92
N ALA A 52 -2.87 11.45 7.86
CA ALA A 52 -2.22 10.16 8.10
C ALA A 52 -1.12 9.91 7.05
N LEU A 53 -1.39 10.14 5.76
CA LEU A 53 -0.37 10.00 4.71
C LEU A 53 0.81 10.96 4.95
N ILE A 54 0.55 12.23 5.24
CA ILE A 54 1.60 13.22 5.50
C ILE A 54 2.41 12.86 6.75
N VAL A 55 1.76 12.58 7.88
CA VAL A 55 2.46 12.34 9.15
C VAL A 55 3.18 10.99 9.13
N ILE A 56 2.55 9.93 8.63
CA ILE A 56 3.10 8.58 8.69
C ILE A 56 4.11 8.35 7.56
N ILE A 57 3.78 8.66 6.31
CA ILE A 57 4.61 8.33 5.15
C ILE A 57 5.68 9.40 4.91
N SER A 58 5.38 10.67 5.14
CA SER A 58 6.37 11.74 4.92
C SER A 58 7.15 12.03 6.20
N VAL A 59 6.49 12.54 7.24
CA VAL A 59 7.18 13.06 8.43
C VAL A 59 7.86 11.96 9.23
N LYS A 60 7.13 10.93 9.67
CA LYS A 60 7.68 9.83 10.49
C LYS A 60 8.79 9.08 9.75
N TYR A 61 8.56 8.77 8.47
CA TYR A 61 9.52 8.00 7.69
C TYR A 61 10.82 8.76 7.45
N ILE A 62 10.76 10.04 7.06
CA ILE A 62 11.96 10.88 6.88
C ILE A 62 12.65 11.15 8.22
N ALA A 63 11.90 11.48 9.27
CA ALA A 63 12.48 11.91 10.54
C ALA A 63 13.08 10.76 11.38
N VAL A 64 12.48 9.56 11.30
CA VAL A 64 12.83 8.41 12.15
C VAL A 64 13.41 7.27 11.33
N VAL A 65 12.65 6.77 10.33
CA VAL A 65 13.01 5.53 9.62
C VAL A 65 14.28 5.71 8.79
N MET A 66 14.40 6.83 8.07
CA MET A 66 15.60 7.13 7.28
C MET A 66 16.86 7.39 8.13
N LYS A 67 16.69 7.73 9.42
CA LYS A 67 17.84 7.86 10.35
C LYS A 67 18.31 6.53 10.89
N ALA A 68 17.41 5.54 10.99
CA ALA A 68 17.71 4.19 11.46
C ALA A 68 18.19 3.30 10.29
N GLN A 69 19.33 3.66 9.70
CA GLN A 69 19.96 2.94 8.58
C GLN A 69 21.22 2.20 9.02
N ASN A 70 21.48 1.04 8.42
CA ASN A 70 22.72 0.30 8.57
C ASN A 70 23.52 0.36 7.27
N HIS A 71 24.58 1.18 7.21
CA HIS A 71 25.44 1.26 6.01
C HIS A 71 24.67 1.48 4.69
N GLY A 72 23.58 2.24 4.73
CA GLY A 72 22.74 2.53 3.56
C GLY A 72 21.61 1.51 3.30
N GLU A 73 21.53 0.42 4.06
CA GLU A 73 20.39 -0.49 4.06
C GLU A 73 19.41 -0.11 5.19
N GLY A 74 18.21 0.29 4.80
CA GLY A 74 17.11 0.64 5.72
C GLY A 74 16.16 -0.54 5.94
N GLY A 75 15.38 -0.46 7.01
CA GLY A 75 14.25 -1.35 7.26
C GLY A 75 14.45 -2.37 8.38
N ILE A 76 13.35 -3.02 8.75
CA ILE A 76 13.28 -3.97 9.87
C ILE A 76 14.30 -5.10 9.71
N LEU A 77 14.50 -5.61 8.49
CA LEU A 77 15.45 -6.70 8.22
C LEU A 77 16.91 -6.28 8.44
N ALA A 78 17.30 -5.07 8.00
CA ALA A 78 18.64 -4.52 8.20
C ALA A 78 18.94 -4.25 9.69
N LEU A 79 17.93 -3.76 10.43
CA LEU A 79 18.03 -3.55 11.88
C LEU A 79 18.06 -4.88 12.66
N THR A 80 17.31 -5.89 12.21
CA THR A 80 17.31 -7.23 12.83
C THR A 80 18.64 -7.94 12.60
N ALA A 81 19.26 -7.77 11.43
CA ALA A 81 20.58 -8.33 11.11
C ALA A 81 21.72 -7.69 11.93
N LEU A 82 21.62 -6.39 12.27
CA LEU A 82 22.56 -5.70 13.16
C LEU A 82 22.55 -6.21 14.59
N ILE A 83 21.39 -6.70 15.04
CA ILE A 83 21.14 -7.16 16.41
C ILE A 83 21.64 -8.60 16.61
N MET A 84 21.92 -9.35 15.53
CA MET A 84 22.44 -10.71 15.63
C MET A 84 23.84 -10.71 16.26
N PRO A 85 24.02 -11.28 17.47
CA PRO A 85 25.30 -11.25 18.16
C PRO A 85 26.34 -12.14 17.47
N LYS A 86 27.57 -11.64 17.29
CA LYS A 86 28.73 -12.45 16.86
C LYS A 86 29.42 -13.20 18.02
N SER A 87 29.18 -12.84 19.28
CA SER A 87 29.62 -13.60 20.48
C SER A 87 28.91 -13.12 21.75
N ALA A 88 28.65 -14.07 22.67
CA ALA A 88 28.04 -13.96 24.01
C ALA A 88 26.68 -13.23 24.12
N THR A 89 25.61 -14.01 24.23
CA THR A 89 24.23 -13.53 24.43
C THR A 89 24.00 -12.99 25.85
N THR A 90 23.78 -11.69 25.97
CA THR A 90 23.24 -11.05 27.19
C THR A 90 21.70 -11.05 27.17
N ARG A 91 21.05 -10.93 28.33
CA ARG A 91 19.57 -10.89 28.46
C ARG A 91 18.92 -9.77 27.62
N THR A 92 19.62 -8.65 27.44
CA THR A 92 19.21 -7.54 26.57
C THR A 92 19.27 -7.90 25.08
N THR A 93 20.28 -8.66 24.66
CA THR A 93 20.42 -9.14 23.27
C THR A 93 19.27 -10.08 22.89
N GLY A 94 18.87 -10.98 23.80
CA GLY A 94 17.72 -11.86 23.57
C GLY A 94 16.40 -11.10 23.37
N GLY A 95 16.17 -10.02 24.13
CA GLY A 95 15.00 -9.16 23.96
C GLY A 95 14.97 -8.41 22.62
N LEU A 96 16.13 -7.90 22.19
CA LEU A 96 16.26 -7.23 20.90
C LEU A 96 16.06 -8.20 19.71
N VAL A 97 16.56 -9.43 19.80
CA VAL A 97 16.34 -10.48 18.79
C VAL A 97 14.85 -10.82 18.69
N MET A 98 14.15 -10.99 19.82
CA MET A 98 12.69 -11.22 19.82
C MET A 98 11.93 -10.06 19.17
N LEU A 99 12.32 -8.82 19.45
CA LEU A 99 11.70 -7.64 18.85
C LEU A 99 11.92 -7.59 17.32
N GLY A 100 13.11 -7.93 16.85
CA GLY A 100 13.41 -8.03 15.41
C GLY A 100 12.67 -9.19 14.72
N LEU A 101 12.59 -10.36 15.36
CA LEU A 101 11.80 -11.49 14.86
C LEU A 101 10.32 -11.14 14.77
N PHE A 102 9.79 -10.47 15.78
CA PHE A 102 8.42 -9.97 15.80
C PHE A 102 8.16 -8.97 14.66
N GLY A 103 9.04 -7.99 14.47
CA GLY A 103 8.93 -7.05 13.36
C GLY A 103 9.00 -7.74 11.99
N THR A 104 9.86 -8.74 11.85
CA THR A 104 9.98 -9.53 10.61
C THR A 104 8.71 -10.34 10.33
N ALA A 105 8.09 -10.91 11.37
CA ALA A 105 6.82 -11.62 11.25
C ALA A 105 5.68 -10.69 10.82
N LEU A 106 5.64 -9.46 11.36
CA LEU A 106 4.67 -8.44 10.92
C LEU A 106 4.85 -8.07 9.45
N LEU A 107 6.10 -7.86 9.01
CA LEU A 107 6.40 -7.57 7.60
C LEU A 107 5.99 -8.73 6.67
N TYR A 108 6.20 -9.97 7.11
CA TYR A 108 5.79 -11.15 6.35
C TYR A 108 4.27 -11.29 6.26
N GLY A 109 3.57 -10.95 7.35
CA GLY A 109 2.11 -10.88 7.39
C GLY A 109 1.56 -9.83 6.43
N ASP A 110 2.12 -8.62 6.45
CA ASP A 110 1.76 -7.53 5.54
C ASP A 110 1.93 -7.93 4.06
N GLY A 111 3.07 -8.55 3.73
CA GLY A 111 3.33 -9.07 2.38
C GLY A 111 2.37 -10.16 1.90
N LEU A 112 1.66 -10.84 2.80
CA LEU A 112 0.64 -11.84 2.47
C LEU A 112 -0.76 -11.24 2.37
N ILE A 113 -1.07 -10.25 3.21
CA ILE A 113 -2.40 -9.61 3.29
C ILE A 113 -2.64 -8.66 2.12
N THR A 114 -1.64 -7.85 1.76
CA THR A 114 -1.78 -6.79 0.76
C THR A 114 -2.23 -7.29 -0.62
N PRO A 115 -1.68 -8.38 -1.20
CA PRO A 115 -2.17 -8.92 -2.46
C PRO A 115 -3.63 -9.38 -2.37
N ALA A 116 -4.04 -9.97 -1.24
CA ALA A 116 -5.39 -10.46 -1.05
C ALA A 116 -6.40 -9.32 -0.98
N ILE A 117 -6.14 -8.30 -0.14
CA ILE A 117 -7.03 -7.14 -0.01
C ILE A 117 -7.09 -6.36 -1.33
N SER A 118 -5.95 -6.11 -1.97
CA SER A 118 -5.91 -5.33 -3.22
C SER A 118 -6.71 -5.97 -4.35
N VAL A 119 -6.59 -7.31 -4.54
CA VAL A 119 -7.37 -8.02 -5.57
C VAL A 119 -8.85 -8.10 -5.18
N LEU A 120 -9.16 -8.35 -3.91
CA LEU A 120 -10.54 -8.39 -3.44
C LEU A 120 -11.24 -7.04 -3.67
N SER A 121 -10.62 -5.94 -3.24
CA SER A 121 -11.17 -4.59 -3.43
C SER A 121 -11.31 -4.21 -4.90
N ALA A 122 -10.39 -4.67 -5.77
CA ALA A 122 -10.51 -4.45 -7.21
C ALA A 122 -11.72 -5.20 -7.81
N VAL A 123 -11.98 -6.42 -7.36
CA VAL A 123 -13.12 -7.23 -7.83
C VAL A 123 -14.45 -6.71 -7.25
N GLU A 124 -14.45 -6.29 -5.99
CA GLU A 124 -15.62 -5.65 -5.35
C GLU A 124 -16.01 -4.35 -6.05
N GLY A 125 -15.07 -3.65 -6.69
CA GLY A 125 -15.36 -2.51 -7.56
C GLY A 125 -16.37 -2.83 -8.67
N PHE A 126 -16.51 -4.08 -9.11
CA PHE A 126 -17.54 -4.46 -10.09
C PHE A 126 -18.97 -4.40 -9.53
N GLN A 127 -19.13 -4.53 -8.20
CA GLN A 127 -20.45 -4.44 -7.55
C GLN A 127 -21.04 -3.03 -7.66
N VAL A 128 -20.20 -2.00 -7.80
CA VAL A 128 -20.64 -0.61 -8.05
C VAL A 128 -21.43 -0.51 -9.36
N ALA A 129 -21.09 -1.31 -10.37
CA ALA A 129 -21.79 -1.33 -11.65
C ALA A 129 -22.98 -2.32 -11.66
N SER A 130 -22.91 -3.42 -10.91
CA SER A 130 -23.98 -4.42 -10.81
C SER A 130 -23.81 -5.36 -9.63
N SER A 131 -24.84 -5.47 -8.77
CA SER A 131 -24.88 -6.40 -7.63
C SER A 131 -24.92 -7.88 -8.05
N ALA A 132 -25.16 -8.19 -9.33
CA ALA A 132 -25.13 -9.57 -9.84
C ALA A 132 -23.76 -10.26 -9.67
N PHE A 133 -22.68 -9.50 -9.42
CA PHE A 133 -21.34 -10.04 -9.21
C PHE A 133 -21.04 -10.45 -7.76
N GLU A 134 -21.88 -10.12 -6.78
CA GLU A 134 -21.70 -10.47 -5.36
C GLU A 134 -21.29 -11.94 -5.10
N PRO A 135 -22.02 -12.95 -5.60
CA PRO A 135 -21.67 -14.35 -5.35
C PRO A 135 -20.37 -14.80 -6.04
N VAL A 136 -19.88 -14.02 -7.01
CA VAL A 136 -18.71 -14.36 -7.85
C VAL A 136 -17.45 -13.67 -7.34
N VAL A 137 -17.55 -12.66 -6.46
CA VAL A 137 -16.40 -11.88 -5.98
C VAL A 137 -15.33 -12.73 -5.32
N ILE A 138 -15.69 -13.55 -4.33
CA ILE A 138 -14.71 -14.39 -3.62
C ILE A 138 -14.09 -15.44 -4.57
N PRO A 139 -14.88 -16.24 -5.34
CA PRO A 139 -14.31 -17.20 -6.29
C PRO A 139 -13.38 -16.55 -7.32
N LEU A 140 -13.79 -15.41 -7.88
CA LEU A 140 -13.01 -14.70 -8.89
C LEU A 140 -11.69 -14.17 -8.31
N THR A 141 -11.73 -13.62 -7.09
CA THR A 141 -10.54 -13.17 -6.36
C THR A 141 -9.55 -14.31 -6.16
N CYS A 142 -10.01 -15.48 -5.71
CA CYS A 142 -9.16 -16.66 -5.57
C CYS A 142 -8.54 -17.10 -6.91
N VAL A 143 -9.33 -17.10 -7.99
CA VAL A 143 -8.84 -17.45 -9.34
C VAL A 143 -7.77 -16.47 -9.82
N ILE A 144 -8.00 -15.16 -9.64
CA ILE A 144 -7.04 -14.11 -10.00
C ILE A 144 -5.75 -14.28 -9.21
N LEU A 145 -5.82 -14.46 -7.89
CA LEU A 145 -4.65 -14.66 -7.05
C LEU A 145 -3.85 -15.89 -7.49
N VAL A 146 -4.51 -17.05 -7.66
CA VAL A 146 -3.85 -18.27 -8.12
C VAL A 146 -3.19 -18.06 -9.48
N ALA A 147 -3.88 -17.42 -10.43
CA ALA A 147 -3.32 -17.12 -11.74
C ALA A 147 -2.09 -16.19 -11.65
N LEU A 148 -2.17 -15.11 -10.87
CA LEU A 148 -1.07 -14.17 -10.66
C LEU A 148 0.16 -14.87 -10.06
N PHE A 149 -0.02 -15.65 -9.00
CA PHE A 149 1.08 -16.40 -8.36
C PHE A 149 1.65 -17.49 -9.29
N LEU A 150 0.80 -18.15 -10.10
CA LEU A 150 1.25 -19.12 -11.13
C LEU A 150 2.05 -18.48 -12.25
N VAL A 151 1.85 -17.20 -12.56
CA VAL A 151 2.67 -16.47 -13.53
C VAL A 151 3.96 -15.96 -12.87
N GLN A 152 3.88 -15.45 -11.64
CA GLN A 152 5.04 -14.94 -10.88
C GLN A 152 6.11 -16.01 -10.61
N ARG A 153 5.74 -17.30 -10.51
CA ARG A 153 6.71 -18.41 -10.35
C ARG A 153 7.73 -18.52 -11.50
N ARG A 154 7.45 -17.96 -12.67
CA ARG A 154 8.37 -17.94 -13.83
C ARG A 154 9.33 -16.76 -13.82
N GLY A 155 9.28 -15.91 -12.79
CA GLY A 155 10.10 -14.73 -12.61
C GLY A 155 9.28 -13.45 -12.62
N THR A 156 9.60 -12.54 -11.70
CA THR A 156 8.94 -11.22 -11.55
C THR A 156 9.44 -10.18 -12.57
N GLY A 157 10.55 -10.48 -13.24
CA GLY A 157 11.23 -9.55 -14.15
C GLY A 157 10.41 -9.17 -15.39
N ALA A 158 9.47 -10.00 -15.86
CA ALA A 158 8.58 -9.65 -16.97
C ALA A 158 7.41 -8.78 -16.50
N ILE A 159 6.83 -9.11 -15.34
CA ILE A 159 5.70 -8.39 -14.73
C ILE A 159 6.12 -6.95 -14.38
N GLY A 160 7.30 -6.78 -13.79
CA GLY A 160 7.82 -5.45 -13.43
C GLY A 160 7.97 -4.49 -14.60
N LYS A 161 8.14 -5.00 -15.84
CA LYS A 161 8.24 -4.15 -17.05
C LYS A 161 6.88 -3.61 -17.49
N VAL A 162 5.82 -4.37 -17.28
CA VAL A 162 4.44 -3.98 -17.61
C VAL A 162 3.84 -3.11 -16.51
N PHE A 163 4.25 -3.36 -15.26
CA PHE A 163 3.72 -2.67 -14.09
C PHE A 163 4.02 -1.16 -14.11
N GLY A 164 5.24 -0.76 -14.45
CA GLY A 164 5.62 0.66 -14.52
C GLY A 164 4.70 1.50 -15.42
N PRO A 165 4.54 1.16 -16.71
CA PRO A 165 3.61 1.85 -17.61
C PRO A 165 2.16 1.83 -17.11
N MET A 166 1.70 0.71 -16.55
CA MET A 166 0.34 0.60 -16.02
C MET A 166 0.11 1.54 -14.85
N MET A 167 1.10 1.70 -13.97
CA MET A 167 1.06 2.64 -12.86
C MET A 167 1.06 4.10 -13.31
N VAL A 168 1.76 4.43 -14.39
CA VAL A 168 1.71 5.79 -14.98
C VAL A 168 0.30 6.08 -15.48
N VAL A 169 -0.32 5.14 -16.21
CA VAL A 169 -1.71 5.30 -16.68
C VAL A 169 -2.65 5.46 -15.48
N TRP A 170 -2.51 4.60 -14.47
CA TRP A 170 -3.30 4.64 -13.25
C TRP A 170 -3.23 6.00 -12.53
N PHE A 171 -2.02 6.48 -12.23
CA PHE A 171 -1.86 7.77 -11.55
C PHE A 171 -2.30 8.95 -12.41
N THR A 172 -2.14 8.86 -13.72
CA THR A 172 -2.64 9.90 -14.63
C THR A 172 -4.17 9.96 -14.59
N VAL A 173 -4.85 8.80 -14.63
CA VAL A 173 -6.31 8.74 -14.52
C VAL A 173 -6.78 9.29 -13.18
N LEU A 174 -6.18 8.86 -12.06
CA LEU A 174 -6.52 9.40 -10.74
C LEU A 174 -6.25 10.91 -10.63
N GLY A 175 -5.14 11.39 -11.20
CA GLY A 175 -4.81 12.80 -11.22
C GLY A 175 -5.82 13.63 -12.00
N VAL A 176 -6.21 13.18 -13.20
CA VAL A 176 -7.20 13.88 -14.03
C VAL A 176 -8.57 13.89 -13.36
N LEU A 177 -9.04 12.74 -12.88
CA LEU A 177 -10.35 12.62 -12.20
C LEU A 177 -10.38 13.40 -10.88
N GLY A 178 -9.29 13.35 -10.10
CA GLY A 178 -9.15 14.11 -8.87
C GLY A 178 -9.15 15.61 -9.13
N LEU A 179 -8.42 16.07 -10.14
CA LEU A 179 -8.42 17.48 -10.54
C LEU A 179 -9.79 17.96 -11.01
N SER A 180 -10.51 17.16 -11.83
CA SER A 180 -11.85 17.54 -12.25
C SER A 180 -12.81 17.68 -11.06
N GLN A 181 -12.73 16.79 -10.07
CA GLN A 181 -13.56 16.85 -8.87
C GLN A 181 -13.21 18.03 -7.96
N ILE A 182 -11.92 18.39 -7.85
CA ILE A 182 -11.50 19.58 -7.08
C ILE A 182 -12.01 20.87 -7.73
N VAL A 183 -12.08 20.93 -9.07
CA VAL A 183 -12.63 22.09 -9.78
C VAL A 183 -14.15 22.20 -9.57
N GLU A 184 -14.86 21.07 -9.55
CA GLU A 184 -16.31 21.04 -9.31
C GLU A 184 -16.69 21.36 -7.86
N GLU A 185 -15.97 20.84 -6.86
CA GLU A 185 -16.18 21.13 -5.44
C GLU A 185 -14.87 21.61 -4.79
N PRO A 186 -14.52 22.91 -4.93
CA PRO A 186 -13.32 23.48 -4.32
C PRO A 186 -13.33 23.40 -2.79
N GLY A 187 -14.52 23.25 -2.19
CA GLY A 187 -14.72 23.06 -0.77
C GLY A 187 -13.98 21.84 -0.20
N VAL A 188 -13.64 20.84 -1.02
CA VAL A 188 -12.85 19.66 -0.61
C VAL A 188 -11.48 20.05 -0.07
N LEU A 189 -10.91 21.18 -0.51
CA LEU A 189 -9.62 21.67 0.00
C LEU A 189 -9.68 22.03 1.48
N ALA A 190 -10.86 22.32 2.03
CA ALA A 190 -11.04 22.53 3.47
C ALA A 190 -10.77 21.27 4.30
N ALA A 191 -10.74 20.08 3.69
CA ALA A 191 -10.34 18.85 4.37
C ALA A 191 -8.87 18.89 4.86
N VAL A 192 -8.05 19.78 4.33
CA VAL A 192 -6.66 19.98 4.82
C VAL A 192 -6.63 20.62 6.22
N ASN A 193 -7.74 21.23 6.68
CA ASN A 193 -7.86 22.17 7.82
C ASN A 193 -7.16 23.51 7.61
#